data_AF-A0A821Z6L1-F1
#
_entry.id   AF-A0A821Z6L1-F1
#
_cell.length_a   1.000
_cell.length_b   1.000
_cell.length_c   1.000
_cell.angle_alpha   90.00
_cell.angle_beta   90.00
_cell.angle_gamma   90.00
#
_symmetry.space_group_name_H-M   'P 1'
#
loop_
_entity.id
_entity.type
_entity.pdbx_description
1 polymer ?
#
loop_
_entity_poly.entity_id
_entity_poly.type
_entity_poly.pdbx_seq_one_letter_code
_entity_poly.pdbx_strand_id
1 'polypeptide(L)' 'RRSIAYMGGKFQTNLNANVTHLVCGACAASEKYFVAVENGIQVMMPEWVPSVFTLSGQK' A
#
# COMPACT_ATOMS: atom_id res chain seq x y z
N ARG A 1 -6.87 -6.41 2.25
CA ARG A 1 -6.96 -7.08 0.92
C ARG A 1 -8.32 -6.92 0.25
N ARG A 2 -9.46 -7.32 0.87
CA ARG A 2 -10.79 -7.20 0.24
C ARG A 2 -11.17 -5.75 -0.09
N SER A 3 -11.00 -4.82 0.85
CA SER A 3 -11.30 -3.41 0.66
C SER A 3 -10.56 -2.78 -0.53
N ILE A 4 -9.32 -3.20 -0.77
CA ILE A 4 -8.50 -2.73 -1.91
C ILE A 4 -9.13 -3.17 -3.23
N ALA A 5 -9.57 -4.42 -3.33
CA ALA A 5 -10.24 -4.94 -4.52
C ALA A 5 -11.62 -4.29 -4.75
N TYR A 6 -12.37 -4.01 -3.68
CA TYR A 6 -13.63 -3.25 -3.76
C TYR A 6 -13.42 -1.83 -4.31
N MET A 7 -12.29 -1.21 -4.02
CA MET A 7 -11.89 0.09 -4.60
C MET A 7 -11.24 -0.04 -5.99
N GLY A 8 -11.28 -1.23 -6.63
CA GLY A 8 -10.65 -1.48 -7.94
C GLY A 8 -9.13 -1.60 -7.91
N GLY A 9 -8.51 -1.57 -6.72
CA GLY A 9 -7.09 -1.74 -6.54
C GLY A 9 -6.64 -3.21 -6.58
N LYS A 10 -5.35 -3.42 -6.89
CA LYS A 10 -4.72 -4.75 -6.85
C LYS A 10 -3.81 -4.85 -5.62
N PHE A 11 -3.92 -5.95 -4.89
CA PHE A 11 -3.05 -6.24 -3.74
C PHE A 11 -2.09 -7.37 -4.09
N GLN A 12 -0.79 -7.12 -3.92
CA GLN A 12 0.29 -8.09 -4.12
C GLN A 12 1.20 -8.10 -2.90
N THR A 13 1.71 -9.29 -2.54
CA THR A 13 2.62 -9.49 -1.39
C THR A 13 4.09 -9.28 -1.77
N ASN A 14 4.41 -9.46 -3.05
CA ASN A 14 5.75 -9.28 -3.60
C ASN A 14 5.85 -7.88 -4.20
N LEU A 15 6.97 -7.21 -3.93
CA LEU A 15 7.29 -5.93 -4.54
C LEU A 15 7.77 -6.19 -5.97
N ASN A 16 7.15 -5.55 -6.95
CA ASN A 16 7.56 -5.57 -8.34
C ASN A 16 7.43 -4.16 -8.93
N ALA A 17 7.91 -3.95 -10.16
CA ALA A 17 7.87 -2.65 -10.82
C ALA A 17 6.45 -2.11 -11.09
N ASN A 18 5.40 -2.93 -10.96
CA ASN A 18 4.00 -2.51 -11.12
C ASN A 18 3.36 -2.06 -9.80
N VAL A 19 4.05 -2.17 -8.66
CA VAL A 19 3.54 -1.73 -7.36
C VAL A 19 3.67 -0.21 -7.25
N THR A 20 2.56 0.46 -6.98
CA THR A 20 2.51 1.93 -6.87
C THR A 20 2.65 2.43 -5.44
N HIS A 21 2.17 1.67 -4.46
CA HIS A 21 2.21 2.03 -3.04
C HIS A 21 2.59 0.80 -2.21
N LEU A 22 3.62 0.94 -1.39
CA LEU A 22 3.98 -0.05 -0.39
C LEU A 22 3.29 0.30 0.93
N VAL A 23 2.52 -0.64 1.48
CA VAL A 23 1.86 -0.45 2.78
C VAL A 23 2.65 -1.20 3.85
N CYS A 24 3.12 -0.50 4.88
CA CYS A 24 3.89 -1.12 5.96
C CYS A 24 3.64 -0.48 7.33
N GLY A 25 3.36 -1.32 8.34
CA GLY A 25 3.12 -0.91 9.72
C GLY A 25 4.37 -1.01 10.57
N ALA A 26 4.83 0.15 11.05
CA ALA A 26 5.93 0.36 11.98
C ALA A 26 7.29 -0.29 11.59
N CYS A 27 8.26 0.55 11.22
CA CYS A 27 9.68 0.19 11.08
C CYS A 27 9.98 -1.00 10.15
N ALA A 28 9.50 -1.01 8.91
CA ALA A 28 10.17 -1.83 7.91
C ALA A 28 11.47 -1.16 7.48
N ALA A 29 12.55 -1.34 8.24
CA ALA A 29 13.91 -1.37 7.70
C ALA A 29 14.14 -2.69 6.93
N SER A 30 13.11 -3.17 6.22
CA SER A 30 13.19 -4.38 5.41
C SER A 30 13.75 -4.01 4.05
N GLU A 31 14.37 -4.97 3.38
CA GLU A 31 14.86 -4.80 2.01
C GLU A 31 13.78 -4.24 1.07
N LYS A 32 12.50 -4.61 1.28
CA LYS A 32 11.37 -4.09 0.50
C LYS A 32 11.15 -2.59 0.68
N TYR A 33 11.50 -2.01 1.83
CA TYR A 33 11.39 -0.57 2.06
C TYR A 33 12.51 0.17 1.33
N PHE A 34 13.75 -0.30 1.44
CA PHE A 34 14.88 0.30 0.74
C PHE A 34 14.66 0.26 -0.78
N VAL A 35 14.28 -0.91 -1.32
CA VAL A 35 13.97 -1.05 -2.74
C VAL A 35 12.77 -0.17 -3.15
N ALA A 36 11.74 -0.03 -2.32
CA ALA A 36 10.63 0.87 -2.60
C ALA A 36 11.07 2.34 -2.66
N VAL A 37 11.89 2.79 -1.70
CA VAL A 37 12.44 4.15 -1.67
C VAL A 37 13.34 4.41 -2.87
N GLU A 38 14.24 3.48 -3.21
CA GLU A 38 15.12 3.58 -4.38
C GLU A 38 14.35 3.64 -5.70
N ASN A 39 13.23 2.91 -5.79
CA ASN A 39 12.35 2.93 -6.97
C ASN A 39 11.32 4.07 -6.95
N GLY A 40 11.35 4.96 -5.94
CA GLY A 40 10.40 6.07 -5.81
C GLY A 40 8.96 5.66 -5.52
N ILE A 41 8.74 4.44 -5.02
CA ILE A 41 7.43 3.91 -4.63
C ILE A 41 7.01 4.55 -3.30
N GLN A 42 5.78 5.05 -3.23
CA GLN A 42 5.28 5.69 -2.01
C GLN A 42 5.04 4.67 -0.90
N VAL A 43 5.59 4.94 0.29
CA VAL A 43 5.42 4.08 1.47
C VAL A 43 4.35 4.68 2.39
N MET A 44 3.30 3.91 2.65
CA MET A 44 2.13 4.31 3.43
C MET A 44 1.97 3.43 4.67
N MET A 45 1.34 3.98 5.71
CA MET A 45 0.98 3.24 6.91
C MET A 45 -0.24 2.33 6.67
N PRO A 46 -0.40 1.21 7.40
CA PRO A 46 -1.52 0.27 7.21
C PRO A 46 -2.90 0.90 7.38
N GLU A 47 -2.99 1.94 8.19
CA GLU A 47 -4.19 2.71 8.48
C GLU A 47 -4.69 3.49 7.26
N TRP A 48 -3.83 3.74 6.27
CA TRP A 48 -4.22 4.43 5.04
C TRP A 48 -5.35 3.71 4.28
N VAL A 49 -5.25 2.38 4.14
CA VAL A 49 -6.24 1.59 3.40
C VAL A 49 -7.65 1.69 4.00
N PRO A 50 -7.86 1.47 5.31
CA PRO A 50 -9.18 1.65 5.92
C PRO A 50 -9.63 3.11 5.89
N SER A 51 -8.75 4.09 6.07
CA SER A 51 -9.13 5.51 5.96
C SER A 51 -9.67 5.87 4.58
N VAL A 52 -8.98 5.47 3.50
CA VAL A 52 -9.43 5.70 2.12
C VAL A 52 -10.73 4.95 1.83
N PHE A 53 -10.86 3.72 2.34
CA PHE A 53 -12.07 2.93 2.15
C PHE A 53 -13.29 3.61 2.79
N THR A 54 -13.18 4.09 4.04
CA THR A 54 -14.25 4.82 4.71
C THR A 54 -14.63 6.10 3.94
N LEU A 55 -13.64 6.86 3.47
CA LEU A 55 -13.89 8.07 2.65
C LEU A 55 -14.58 7.74 1.31
N SER A 56 -14.24 6.62 0.68
CA SER A 56 -14.83 6.21 -0.59
C SER A 56 -16.27 5.71 -0.47
N GLY A 57 -16.68 5.25 0.72
CA GLY A 57 -17.95 4.56 0.95
C GLY A 57 -19.04 5.37 1.65
N GLN A 58 -18.80 6.63 1.99
CA GLN A 58 -19.84 7.51 2.55
C GLN A 58 -20.36 8.47 1.47
N LYS A 59 -21.45 8.06 0.82
CA LYS A 59 -22.45 8.96 0.23
C LYS A 59 -23.82 8.57 0.77
#